data_AF-A0A2V8EMT8-F1
#
_entry.id   AF-A0A2V8EMT8-F1
#
_cell.length_a   1.000
_cell.length_b   1.000
_cell.length_c   1.000
_cell.angle_alpha   90.00
_cell.angle_beta   90.00
_cell.angle_gamma   90.00
#
_symmetry.space_group_name_H-M   'P 1'
#
loop_
_entity.id
_entity.type
_entity.pdbx_description
1 polymer ?
#
loop_
_entity_poly.entity_id
_entity_poly.type
_entity_poly.pdbx_seq_one_letter_code
_entity_poly.pdbx_strand_id
1 'polypeptide(L)'
;MSGLRLRILGVLAATVAITSLVFTTLEAQGRKSRAQGQTEKASGREEVAGTKAWTPPRTPHGDPDLQGVWISRSATPLERPKALEGRDRLTDQEVVELRQRADRIFKTGNSDFGAGDAVFLAALADSTEYRNPNATHGAIEMVDREFDNHTSLVTDPPDGRIPPLTPAARQRQASLAAAAQRPTGAESLTNAHRCMTWTVPRLGGRYGAGNLARAR
;
A
#
# COMPACT_ATOMS: atom_id res chain seq x y z
N MET A 1 11.15 -35.20 53.56
CA MET A 1 11.55 -36.45 54.23
C MET A 1 10.64 -37.56 53.69
N SER A 2 11.25 -38.59 53.10
CA SER A 2 10.78 -39.98 52.83
C SER A 2 9.25 -40.20 52.69
N GLY A 3 8.67 -40.65 51.56
CA GLY A 3 9.10 -41.59 50.53
C GLY A 3 8.32 -42.91 50.68
N LEU A 4 7.51 -43.31 49.69
CA LEU A 4 7.24 -44.73 49.35
C LEU A 4 6.54 -44.87 47.99
N ARG A 5 6.89 -45.94 47.28
CA ARG A 5 6.69 -46.29 45.86
C ARG A 5 5.50 -47.25 45.67
N LEU A 6 4.79 -47.20 44.52
CA LEU A 6 4.33 -48.37 43.71
C LEU A 6 3.63 -47.88 42.42
N ARG A 7 4.28 -47.87 41.24
CA ARG A 7 4.28 -48.91 40.17
C ARG A 7 2.90 -49.43 39.73
N ILE A 8 2.43 -49.00 38.55
CA ILE A 8 1.80 -49.88 37.54
C ILE A 8 2.29 -49.46 36.14
N LEU A 9 2.92 -50.41 35.46
CA LEU A 9 3.34 -50.39 34.06
C LEU A 9 2.14 -50.66 33.14
N GLY A 10 2.11 -50.02 31.97
CA GLY A 10 1.26 -50.39 30.84
C GLY A 10 2.02 -50.13 29.54
N VAL A 11 2.87 -51.09 29.17
CA VAL A 11 3.68 -51.10 27.94
C VAL A 11 2.83 -51.70 26.82
N LEU A 12 2.70 -50.98 25.70
CA LEU A 12 2.38 -51.60 24.40
C LEU A 12 3.25 -50.92 23.34
N ALA A 13 4.46 -51.46 23.20
CA ALA A 13 5.34 -51.23 22.07
C ALA A 13 5.06 -52.34 21.04
N ALA A 14 4.60 -51.96 19.85
CA ALA A 14 4.45 -52.85 18.72
C ALA A 14 5.48 -52.51 17.64
N THR A 15 6.57 -53.28 17.65
CA THR A 15 7.30 -53.86 16.52
C THR A 15 7.69 -52.99 15.32
N VAL A 16 9.01 -52.77 15.19
CA VAL A 16 9.73 -52.46 13.94
C VAL A 16 10.44 -53.72 13.47
N ALA A 17 10.22 -54.17 12.22
CA ALA A 17 11.16 -54.96 11.39
C ALA A 17 10.62 -55.03 9.94
N ILE A 18 11.19 -54.30 8.97
CA ILE A 18 12.39 -54.59 8.15
C ILE A 18 11.99 -55.05 6.72
N THR A 19 12.20 -54.11 5.79
CA THR A 19 12.71 -54.22 4.40
C THR A 19 12.13 -55.24 3.41
N SER A 20 11.75 -54.72 2.24
CA SER A 20 12.19 -55.26 0.95
C SER A 20 12.22 -54.15 -0.10
N LEU A 21 13.43 -53.71 -0.44
CA LEU A 21 13.73 -52.96 -1.66
C LEU A 21 13.67 -53.94 -2.84
N VAL A 22 12.90 -53.60 -3.86
CA VAL A 22 13.05 -54.18 -5.20
C VAL A 22 13.39 -53.04 -6.16
N PHE A 23 14.68 -52.88 -6.41
CA PHE A 23 15.20 -52.16 -7.57
C PHE A 23 15.05 -53.07 -8.79
N THR A 24 14.27 -52.66 -9.79
CA THR A 24 14.41 -53.19 -11.16
C THR A 24 14.23 -52.10 -12.20
N THR A 25 15.34 -51.84 -12.89
CA THR A 25 15.50 -51.53 -14.32
C THR A 25 14.82 -50.31 -14.92
N LEU A 26 15.68 -49.31 -15.10
CA LEU A 26 15.66 -48.26 -16.12
C LEU A 26 15.62 -48.87 -17.53
N GLU A 27 14.52 -48.69 -18.27
CA GLU A 27 14.53 -48.71 -19.73
C GLU A 27 14.01 -47.37 -20.24
N ALA A 28 14.97 -46.51 -20.58
CA ALA A 28 14.75 -45.33 -21.39
C ALA A 28 14.47 -45.77 -22.83
N GLN A 29 13.19 -45.86 -23.20
CA GLN A 29 12.78 -45.91 -24.60
C GLN A 29 12.14 -44.58 -24.99
N GLY A 30 12.94 -43.77 -25.69
CA GLY A 30 12.50 -42.53 -26.31
C GLY A 30 11.40 -42.81 -27.34
N ARG A 31 10.18 -42.41 -27.01
CA ARG A 31 9.10 -42.24 -27.98
C ARG A 31 8.98 -40.75 -28.29
N LYS A 32 9.37 -40.38 -29.51
CA LYS A 32 9.09 -39.06 -30.10
C LYS A 32 7.57 -38.86 -30.07
N SER A 33 7.06 -38.17 -29.07
CA SER A 33 5.66 -37.77 -29.03
C SER A 33 5.47 -36.61 -29.99
N ARG A 34 4.83 -36.93 -31.12
CA ARG A 34 4.34 -36.00 -32.12
C ARG A 34 3.46 -34.97 -31.41
N ALA A 35 3.89 -33.71 -31.42
CA ALA A 35 3.06 -32.58 -31.02
C ALA A 35 1.76 -32.60 -31.84
N GLN A 36 0.67 -33.04 -31.21
CA GLN A 36 -0.68 -32.79 -31.65
C GLN A 36 -1.18 -31.64 -30.80
N GLY A 37 -1.28 -30.45 -31.41
CA GLY A 37 -1.93 -29.30 -30.80
C GLY A 37 -3.37 -29.66 -30.49
N GLN A 38 -3.65 -29.92 -29.22
CA GLN A 38 -4.99 -29.88 -28.67
C GLN A 38 -5.19 -28.46 -28.19
N THR A 39 -5.88 -27.67 -29.00
CA THR A 39 -6.54 -26.45 -28.54
C THR A 39 -7.57 -26.87 -27.50
N GLU A 40 -7.17 -26.85 -26.23
CA GLU A 40 -8.07 -26.96 -25.11
C GLU A 40 -8.91 -25.67 -25.09
N LYS A 41 -10.15 -25.81 -25.55
CA LYS A 41 -11.18 -24.78 -25.46
C LYS A 41 -11.37 -24.50 -23.97
N ALA A 42 -10.77 -23.44 -23.46
CA ALA A 42 -11.03 -22.91 -22.13
C ALA A 42 -12.50 -22.49 -22.07
N SER A 43 -13.36 -23.41 -21.65
CA SER A 43 -14.74 -23.13 -21.27
C SER A 43 -14.71 -22.64 -19.82
N GLY A 44 -15.24 -21.44 -19.59
CA GLY A 44 -15.47 -20.92 -18.24
C GLY A 44 -14.65 -19.69 -17.84
N ARG A 45 -14.38 -18.74 -18.76
CA ARG A 45 -14.39 -17.34 -18.34
C ARG A 45 -15.81 -16.86 -18.53
N GLU A 46 -16.51 -16.68 -17.42
CA GLU A 46 -17.75 -15.92 -17.41
C GLU A 46 -17.42 -14.54 -17.97
N GLU A 47 -17.85 -14.32 -19.20
CA GLU A 47 -17.75 -13.05 -19.91
C GLU A 47 -18.56 -12.05 -19.09
N VAL A 48 -17.86 -11.20 -18.34
CA VAL A 48 -18.47 -10.13 -17.57
C VAL A 48 -19.27 -9.30 -18.57
N ALA A 49 -20.60 -9.36 -18.45
CA ALA A 49 -21.53 -8.70 -19.34
C ALA A 49 -21.08 -7.26 -19.61
N GLY A 50 -20.90 -6.95 -20.89
CA GLY A 50 -20.20 -5.76 -21.38
C GLY A 50 -20.60 -4.49 -20.64
N THR A 51 -19.64 -3.91 -19.94
CA THR A 51 -19.74 -2.53 -19.48
C THR A 51 -19.83 -1.66 -20.73
N LYS A 52 -20.92 -0.91 -20.91
CA LYS A 52 -21.01 0.08 -21.99
C LYS A 52 -19.74 0.93 -21.95
N ALA A 53 -19.05 1.08 -23.08
CA ALA A 53 -17.88 1.94 -23.17
C ALA A 53 -18.28 3.36 -22.76
N TRP A 54 -17.75 3.82 -21.62
CA TRP A 54 -18.02 5.16 -21.12
C TRP A 54 -17.45 6.20 -22.09
N THR A 55 -18.31 7.10 -22.58
CA THR A 55 -17.87 8.22 -23.41
C THR A 55 -17.76 9.45 -22.52
N PRO A 56 -16.55 10.00 -22.28
CA PRO A 56 -16.41 11.17 -21.44
C PRO A 56 -17.14 12.37 -22.07
N PRO A 57 -17.77 13.24 -21.26
CA PRO A 57 -18.27 14.51 -21.75
C PRO A 57 -17.13 15.29 -22.41
N ARG A 58 -17.46 16.12 -23.40
CA ARG A 58 -16.48 16.93 -24.12
C ARG A 58 -16.80 18.41 -24.00
N THR A 59 -15.77 19.23 -23.95
CA THR A 59 -15.89 20.69 -24.05
C THR A 59 -16.37 21.08 -25.45
N PRO A 60 -16.84 22.33 -25.67
CA PRO A 60 -17.17 22.83 -27.01
C PRO A 60 -16.02 22.73 -28.03
N HIS A 61 -14.78 22.65 -27.56
CA HIS A 61 -13.58 22.51 -28.38
C HIS A 61 -13.18 21.04 -28.63
N GLY A 62 -13.93 20.08 -28.10
CA GLY A 62 -13.76 18.65 -28.38
C GLY A 62 -12.84 17.89 -27.41
N ASP A 63 -12.22 18.58 -26.45
CA ASP A 63 -11.41 17.97 -25.39
C ASP A 63 -12.28 17.27 -24.34
N PRO A 64 -11.77 16.25 -23.61
CA PRO A 64 -12.46 15.69 -22.46
C PRO A 64 -12.78 16.77 -21.42
N ASP A 65 -14.04 16.82 -21.00
CA ASP A 65 -14.48 17.74 -19.95
C ASP A 65 -14.11 17.16 -18.57
N LEU A 66 -13.08 17.75 -17.97
CA LEU A 66 -12.58 17.44 -16.64
C LEU A 66 -13.03 18.47 -15.58
N GLN A 67 -14.03 19.30 -15.90
CA GLN A 67 -14.61 20.24 -14.93
C GLN A 67 -15.33 19.46 -13.82
N GLY A 68 -15.22 19.93 -12.58
CA GLY A 68 -15.89 19.30 -11.44
C GLY A 68 -15.22 19.59 -10.11
N VAL A 69 -15.78 19.02 -9.03
CA VAL A 69 -15.22 19.08 -7.69
C VAL A 69 -14.34 17.86 -7.46
N TRP A 70 -13.03 18.09 -7.38
CA TRP A 70 -12.04 17.05 -7.15
C TRP A 70 -11.66 16.98 -5.67
N ILE A 71 -12.04 15.89 -4.99
CA ILE A 71 -11.73 15.67 -3.58
C ILE A 71 -10.81 14.45 -3.44
N SER A 72 -9.67 14.63 -2.78
CA SER A 72 -8.77 13.52 -2.44
C SER A 72 -9.11 12.97 -1.05
N ARG A 73 -9.91 11.90 -1.03
CA ARG A 73 -10.30 11.18 0.20
C ARG A 73 -9.64 9.82 0.37
N SER A 74 -8.81 9.38 -0.58
CA SER A 74 -8.13 8.08 -0.51
C SER A 74 -7.23 7.96 0.72
N ALA A 75 -7.37 6.86 1.46
CA ALA A 75 -6.46 6.48 2.54
C ALA A 75 -5.20 5.76 2.01
N THR A 76 -5.15 5.40 0.73
CA THR A 76 -4.03 4.67 0.13
C THR A 76 -2.72 5.45 0.35
N PRO A 77 -1.69 4.82 0.93
CA PRO A 77 -0.44 5.52 1.21
C PRO A 77 0.29 5.84 -0.10
N LEU A 78 1.12 6.89 -0.10
CA LEU A 78 1.90 7.24 -1.29
C LEU A 78 2.86 6.12 -1.69
N GLU A 79 3.63 5.63 -0.73
CA GLU A 79 4.57 4.54 -0.91
C GLU A 79 4.12 3.30 -0.13
N ARG A 80 4.41 2.11 -0.67
CA ARG A 80 4.08 0.84 -0.02
C ARG A 80 4.76 0.72 1.35
N PRO A 81 3.99 0.54 2.44
CA PRO A 81 4.56 0.26 3.75
C PRO A 81 5.38 -1.03 3.73
N LYS A 82 6.48 -1.09 4.49
CA LYS A 82 7.36 -2.27 4.53
C LYS A 82 6.62 -3.55 4.95
N ALA A 83 5.62 -3.43 5.83
CA ALA A 83 4.80 -4.57 6.26
C ALA A 83 3.95 -5.19 5.13
N LEU A 84 3.77 -4.48 4.01
CA LEU A 84 3.03 -4.94 2.84
C LEU A 84 3.93 -5.19 1.62
N GLU A 85 5.25 -5.25 1.80
CA GLU A 85 6.21 -5.46 0.71
C GLU A 85 5.85 -6.69 -0.15
N GLY A 86 5.94 -6.55 -1.47
CA GLY A 86 5.56 -7.59 -2.43
C GLY A 86 4.05 -7.82 -2.58
N ARG A 87 3.21 -7.11 -1.82
CA ARG A 87 1.75 -7.18 -1.92
C ARG A 87 1.23 -5.89 -2.54
N ASP A 88 0.64 -5.98 -3.73
CA ASP A 88 0.04 -4.84 -4.42
C ASP A 88 -1.40 -4.55 -4.00
N ARG A 89 -2.10 -5.60 -3.54
CA ARG A 89 -3.49 -5.51 -3.07
C ARG A 89 -3.71 -6.08 -1.67
N LEU A 90 -4.67 -5.47 -1.00
CA LEU A 90 -5.34 -5.99 0.19
C LEU A 90 -6.52 -6.86 -0.22
N THR A 91 -6.88 -7.81 0.64
CA THR A 91 -8.17 -8.52 0.55
C THR A 91 -9.30 -7.61 1.04
N ASP A 92 -10.54 -7.90 0.63
CA ASP A 92 -11.70 -7.10 1.05
C ASP A 92 -11.88 -7.12 2.59
N GLN A 93 -11.56 -8.24 3.23
CA GLN A 93 -11.59 -8.36 4.69
C GLN A 93 -10.56 -7.45 5.37
N GLU A 94 -9.34 -7.38 4.83
CA GLU A 94 -8.30 -6.47 5.35
C GLU A 94 -8.70 -5.00 5.17
N VAL A 95 -9.35 -4.65 4.05
CA VAL A 95 -9.87 -3.29 3.83
C VAL A 95 -10.92 -2.92 4.88
N VAL A 96 -11.86 -3.83 5.17
CA VAL A 96 -12.87 -3.63 6.21
C VAL A 96 -12.22 -3.47 7.57
N GLU A 97 -11.24 -4.32 7.89
CA GLU A 97 -10.52 -4.26 9.16
C GLU A 97 -9.77 -2.93 9.33
N LEU A 98 -9.01 -2.50 8.31
CA LEU A 98 -8.30 -1.22 8.35
C LEU A 98 -9.26 -0.04 8.51
N ARG A 99 -10.42 -0.08 7.85
CA ARG A 99 -11.47 0.94 8.02
C ARG A 99 -11.98 1.00 9.45
N GLN A 100 -12.26 -0.16 10.06
CA GLN A 100 -12.72 -0.23 11.45
C GLN A 100 -11.65 0.30 12.42
N ARG A 101 -10.38 -0.07 12.20
CA ARG A 101 -9.26 0.45 13.01
C ARG A 101 -9.12 1.97 12.86
N ALA A 102 -9.17 2.49 11.64
CA ALA A 102 -9.13 3.93 11.38
C ALA A 102 -10.29 4.66 12.06
N ASP A 103 -11.51 4.11 12.00
CA ASP A 103 -12.68 4.68 12.67
C ASP A 103 -12.49 4.74 14.20
N ARG A 104 -12.00 3.67 14.82
CA ARG A 104 -11.70 3.68 16.27
C ARG A 104 -10.64 4.73 16.64
N ILE A 105 -9.62 4.89 15.80
CA ILE A 105 -8.52 5.83 16.07
C ILE A 105 -8.98 7.27 15.89
N PHE A 106 -9.62 7.61 14.77
CA PHE A 106 -9.81 9.00 14.35
C PHE A 106 -11.22 9.55 14.64
N LYS A 107 -12.25 8.72 14.85
CA LYS A 107 -13.62 9.21 15.13
C LYS A 107 -13.95 9.37 16.62
N THR A 108 -13.09 8.87 17.52
CA THR A 108 -13.29 8.99 18.98
C THR A 108 -12.93 10.37 19.52
N GLY A 109 -12.34 11.24 18.70
CA GLY A 109 -11.99 12.62 19.05
C GLY A 109 -10.73 12.78 19.89
N ASN A 110 -10.12 11.67 20.33
CA ASN A 110 -8.89 11.70 21.09
C ASN A 110 -7.65 11.79 20.20
N SER A 111 -7.70 11.52 18.90
CA SER A 111 -6.50 11.57 18.04
C SER A 111 -6.24 12.95 17.44
N ASP A 112 -4.99 13.21 17.07
CA ASP A 112 -4.57 14.39 16.32
C ASP A 112 -4.93 14.25 14.83
N PHE A 113 -4.90 15.34 14.07
CA PHE A 113 -5.15 15.31 12.62
C PHE A 113 -4.12 14.41 11.88
N GLY A 114 -4.61 13.34 11.26
CA GLY A 114 -3.83 12.44 10.41
C GLY A 114 -3.77 12.93 8.97
N ALA A 115 -2.62 13.45 8.53
CA ALA A 115 -2.39 13.83 7.13
C ALA A 115 -1.61 12.77 6.35
N GLY A 116 -1.84 12.74 5.03
CA GLY A 116 -1.14 11.83 4.12
C GLY A 116 -1.31 10.38 4.57
N ASP A 117 -0.20 9.66 4.63
CA ASP A 117 -0.15 8.23 4.92
C ASP A 117 -0.49 7.88 6.38
N ALA A 118 -0.55 8.88 7.27
CA ALA A 118 -0.73 8.68 8.71
C ALA A 118 -1.96 7.85 9.07
N VAL A 119 -3.08 8.06 8.36
CA VAL A 119 -4.34 7.35 8.62
C VAL A 119 -4.19 5.85 8.33
N PHE A 120 -3.59 5.52 7.20
CA PHE A 120 -3.34 4.14 6.82
C PHE A 120 -2.31 3.47 7.73
N LEU A 121 -1.20 4.17 8.02
CA LEU A 121 -0.14 3.62 8.86
C LEU A 121 -0.60 3.38 10.30
N ALA A 122 -1.40 4.28 10.88
CA ALA A 122 -1.97 4.10 12.21
C ALA A 122 -2.95 2.91 12.26
N ALA A 123 -3.80 2.76 11.24
CA ALA A 123 -4.70 1.60 11.12
C ALA A 123 -3.94 0.28 10.89
N LEU A 124 -2.89 0.29 10.06
CA LEU A 124 -2.05 -0.86 9.81
C LEU A 124 -1.31 -1.31 11.09
N ALA A 125 -0.83 -0.34 11.88
CA ALA A 125 -0.17 -0.57 13.15
C ALA A 125 -1.14 -0.89 14.31
N ASP A 126 -2.45 -0.83 14.06
CA ASP A 126 -3.51 -1.00 15.08
C ASP A 126 -3.29 -0.12 16.33
N SER A 127 -2.93 1.15 16.07
CA SER A 127 -2.66 2.10 17.15
C SER A 127 -3.92 2.38 17.97
N THR A 128 -3.77 2.66 19.27
CA THR A 128 -4.90 3.09 20.11
C THR A 128 -5.34 4.52 19.78
N GLU A 129 -4.36 5.40 19.55
CA GLU A 129 -4.55 6.79 19.18
C GLU A 129 -3.42 7.26 18.26
N TYR A 130 -3.65 8.32 17.50
CA TYR A 130 -2.64 8.95 16.68
C TYR A 130 -2.22 10.29 17.29
N ARG A 131 -0.90 10.46 17.49
CA ARG A 131 -0.29 11.69 18.01
C ARG A 131 0.73 12.24 17.04
N ASN A 132 0.66 13.54 16.78
CA ASN A 132 1.61 14.27 15.97
C ASN A 132 1.96 15.60 16.64
N PRO A 133 3.21 15.81 17.09
CA PRO A 133 3.61 17.05 17.77
C PRO A 133 3.50 18.30 16.88
N ASN A 134 3.38 18.12 15.56
CA ASN A 134 3.17 19.21 14.61
C ASN A 134 1.71 19.37 14.18
N ALA A 135 0.78 18.57 14.74
CA ALA A 135 -0.63 18.73 14.45
C ALA A 135 -1.12 20.07 14.97
N THR A 136 -1.89 20.76 14.13
CA THR A 136 -2.50 22.04 14.48
C THR A 136 -3.99 21.89 14.84
N HIS A 137 -4.57 20.72 14.58
CA HIS A 137 -5.99 20.41 14.78
C HIS A 137 -6.15 18.94 15.20
N GLY A 138 -7.33 18.61 15.74
CA GLY A 138 -7.70 17.26 16.11
C GLY A 138 -8.29 16.44 14.95
N ALA A 139 -8.41 15.13 15.15
CA ALA A 139 -8.99 14.22 14.18
C ALA A 139 -10.48 14.50 13.89
N ILE A 140 -11.18 15.19 14.79
CA ILE A 140 -12.59 15.58 14.60
C ILE A 140 -12.81 16.51 13.41
N GLU A 141 -11.77 17.20 12.95
CA GLU A 141 -11.82 18.12 11.80
C GLU A 141 -11.45 17.43 10.48
N MET A 142 -11.14 16.12 10.52
CA MET A 142 -10.82 15.36 9.33
C MET A 142 -12.08 15.02 8.54
N VAL A 143 -11.96 15.06 7.21
CA VAL A 143 -12.92 14.38 6.34
C VAL A 143 -12.69 12.87 6.41
N ASP A 144 -13.77 12.10 6.27
CA ASP A 144 -13.69 10.64 6.19
C ASP A 144 -12.73 10.21 5.07
N ARG A 145 -11.89 9.20 5.37
CA ARG A 145 -10.92 8.63 4.44
C ARG A 145 -11.45 7.32 3.88
N GLU A 146 -11.34 7.17 2.57
CA GLU A 146 -11.79 6.00 1.82
C GLU A 146 -10.64 5.01 1.67
N PHE A 147 -10.81 3.81 2.23
CA PHE A 147 -9.90 2.70 2.02
C PHE A 147 -10.35 1.92 0.77
N ASP A 148 -9.48 1.89 -0.23
CA ASP A 148 -9.52 0.92 -1.32
C ASP A 148 -8.60 -0.28 -0.99
N ASN A 149 -8.47 -1.20 -1.94
CA ASN A 149 -7.61 -2.36 -1.79
C ASN A 149 -6.19 -2.15 -2.32
N HIS A 150 -5.77 -0.95 -2.69
CA HIS A 150 -4.38 -0.70 -3.08
C HIS A 150 -3.51 -0.49 -1.83
N THR A 151 -2.29 -0.99 -1.88
CA THR A 151 -1.31 -0.81 -0.79
C THR A 151 -0.41 0.42 -0.99
N SER A 152 -0.56 1.14 -2.10
CA SER A 152 0.34 2.20 -2.57
C SER A 152 -0.29 2.99 -3.72
N LEU A 153 -0.06 4.30 -3.79
CA LEU A 153 -0.37 5.13 -4.97
C LEU A 153 0.71 5.01 -6.05
N VAL A 154 1.96 4.79 -5.67
CA VAL A 154 3.03 4.45 -6.62
C VAL A 154 2.82 3.01 -7.09
N THR A 155 2.61 2.84 -8.39
CA THR A 155 2.41 1.53 -9.03
C THR A 155 3.63 1.06 -9.81
N ASP A 156 4.43 2.00 -10.32
CA ASP A 156 5.69 1.74 -11.01
C ASP A 156 6.77 2.61 -10.37
N PRO A 157 7.81 2.01 -9.75
CA PRO A 157 8.17 0.59 -9.77
C PRO A 157 7.21 -0.35 -9.01
N PRO A 158 7.20 -1.67 -9.31
CA PRO A 158 6.32 -2.64 -8.67
C PRO A 158 6.47 -2.73 -7.15
N ASP A 159 7.60 -2.31 -6.60
CA ASP A 159 7.84 -2.21 -5.16
C ASP A 159 7.02 -1.09 -4.49
N GLY A 160 6.39 -0.22 -5.29
CA GLY A 160 5.48 0.83 -4.84
C GLY A 160 6.21 1.91 -4.07
N ARG A 161 7.50 2.12 -4.35
CA ARG A 161 8.33 3.14 -3.71
C ARG A 161 8.82 4.15 -4.73
N ILE A 162 9.01 5.39 -4.29
CA ILE A 162 9.56 6.42 -5.16
C ILE A 162 11.03 6.07 -5.42
N PRO A 163 11.45 5.99 -6.70
CA PRO A 163 12.84 5.68 -7.03
C PRO A 163 13.81 6.68 -6.38
N PRO A 164 15.01 6.22 -5.97
CA PRO A 164 16.02 7.12 -5.43
C PRO A 164 16.38 8.18 -6.47
N LEU A 165 16.54 9.43 -6.01
CA LEU A 165 16.91 10.53 -6.89
C LEU A 165 18.23 10.26 -7.61
N THR A 166 18.32 10.66 -8.88
CA THR A 166 19.59 10.66 -9.60
C THR A 166 20.56 11.69 -9.00
N PRO A 167 21.88 11.55 -9.19
CA PRO A 167 22.86 12.56 -8.74
C PRO A 167 22.53 13.97 -9.23
N ALA A 168 22.12 14.10 -10.50
CA ALA A 168 21.70 15.38 -11.07
C ALA A 168 20.45 15.95 -10.40
N ALA A 169 19.47 15.12 -10.04
CA ALA A 169 18.27 15.56 -9.33
C ALA A 169 18.61 16.02 -7.90
N ARG A 170 19.49 15.31 -7.18
CA ARG A 170 19.99 15.74 -5.86
C ARG A 170 20.69 17.09 -5.94
N GLN A 171 21.53 17.30 -6.95
CA GLN A 171 22.22 18.57 -7.16
C GLN A 171 21.23 19.72 -7.40
N ARG A 172 20.19 19.50 -8.22
CA ARG A 172 19.13 20.50 -8.46
C ARG A 172 18.33 20.81 -7.19
N GLN A 173 17.98 19.80 -6.39
CA GLN A 173 17.29 20.05 -5.12
C GLN A 173 18.17 20.83 -4.15
N ALA A 174 19.45 20.49 -4.04
CA ALA A 174 20.39 21.22 -3.20
C ALA A 174 20.54 22.68 -3.65
N SER A 175 20.64 22.95 -4.96
CA SER A 175 20.72 24.32 -5.48
C SER A 175 19.45 25.12 -5.22
N LEU A 176 18.27 24.51 -5.38
CA LEU A 176 16.99 25.16 -5.07
C LEU A 176 16.84 25.44 -3.57
N ALA A 177 17.24 24.50 -2.71
CA ALA A 177 17.22 24.69 -1.27
C ALA A 177 18.18 25.81 -0.82
N ALA A 178 19.38 25.88 -1.42
CA ALA A 178 20.33 26.96 -1.16
C ALA A 178 19.77 28.33 -1.62
N ALA A 179 19.19 28.38 -2.83
CA ALA A 179 18.55 29.60 -3.35
C ALA A 179 17.38 30.07 -2.46
N ALA A 180 16.60 29.15 -1.90
CA ALA A 180 15.50 29.47 -1.00
C ALA A 180 15.94 30.08 0.34
N GLN A 181 17.20 29.87 0.77
CA GLN A 181 17.74 30.49 2.00
C GLN A 181 18.07 31.97 1.82
N ARG A 182 18.45 32.37 0.61
CA ARG A 182 18.75 33.76 0.25
C ARG A 182 18.13 34.08 -1.11
N PRO A 183 16.81 34.32 -1.15
CA PRO A 183 16.13 34.56 -2.40
C PRO A 183 16.64 35.85 -3.06
N THR A 184 17.12 35.75 -4.30
CA THR A 184 17.61 36.90 -5.09
C THR A 184 16.61 37.37 -6.13
N GLY A 185 15.51 36.62 -6.32
CA GLY A 185 14.47 36.91 -7.32
C GLY A 185 13.26 35.99 -7.16
N ALA A 186 12.22 36.22 -7.96
CA ALA A 186 10.98 35.45 -7.88
C ALA A 186 11.22 33.95 -8.13
N GLU A 187 12.19 33.59 -8.97
CA GLU A 187 12.53 32.22 -9.35
C GLU A 187 13.12 31.42 -8.20
N SER A 188 13.72 32.09 -7.22
CA SER A 188 14.28 31.47 -6.01
C SER A 188 13.26 31.25 -4.90
N LEU A 189 12.04 31.78 -5.06
CA LEU A 189 10.93 31.58 -4.13
C LEU A 189 10.16 30.29 -4.47
N THR A 190 9.65 29.62 -3.43
CA THR A 190 8.77 28.47 -3.60
C THR A 190 7.43 28.91 -4.23
N ASN A 191 6.70 27.97 -4.84
CA ASN A 191 5.36 28.25 -5.38
C ASN A 191 4.46 28.92 -4.32
N ALA A 192 4.52 28.43 -3.08
CA ALA A 192 3.78 28.99 -1.96
C ALA A 192 4.10 30.48 -1.70
N HIS A 193 5.37 30.89 -1.72
CA HIS A 193 5.76 32.29 -1.53
C HIS A 193 5.44 33.17 -2.73
N ARG A 194 5.31 32.57 -3.92
CA ARG A 194 4.95 33.27 -5.17
C ARG A 194 3.44 33.37 -5.38
N CYS A 195 2.63 32.96 -4.40
CA CYS A 195 1.17 32.80 -4.53
C CYS A 195 0.76 31.91 -5.72
N MET A 196 1.67 31.04 -6.18
CA MET A 196 1.38 29.97 -7.11
C MET A 196 0.96 28.74 -6.29
N THR A 197 0.03 27.98 -6.82
CA THR A 197 -0.69 26.92 -6.09
C THR A 197 0.24 26.06 -5.22
N TRP A 198 -0.26 25.60 -4.08
CA TRP A 198 0.39 24.52 -3.35
C TRP A 198 0.22 23.24 -4.18
N THR A 199 1.27 22.92 -4.94
CA THR A 199 1.44 21.79 -5.88
C THR A 199 0.39 20.68 -5.75
N VAL A 200 -0.32 20.40 -6.85
CA VAL A 200 -1.15 19.20 -7.03
C VAL A 200 -0.37 18.13 -7.81
N PRO A 201 -0.45 16.83 -7.45
CA PRO A 201 -1.19 16.27 -6.33
C PRO A 201 -0.56 16.63 -4.98
N ARG A 202 -1.40 16.80 -3.95
CA ARG A 202 -1.00 17.15 -2.58
C ARG A 202 -0.28 15.97 -1.92
N LEU A 203 1.00 15.77 -2.23
CA LEU A 203 1.86 14.86 -1.50
C LEU A 203 2.30 15.55 -0.20
N GLY A 204 1.50 15.37 0.86
CA GLY A 204 1.73 15.97 2.17
C GLY A 204 0.74 17.10 2.49
N GLY A 205 -0.06 16.89 3.54
CA GLY A 205 -0.96 17.90 4.07
C GLY A 205 -0.18 19.02 4.76
N ARG A 206 -0.36 20.26 4.30
CA ARG A 206 0.12 21.46 5.00
C ARG A 206 -0.93 22.03 5.97
N TYR A 207 -2.19 21.65 5.77
CA TYR A 207 -3.31 21.92 6.66
C TYR A 207 -3.50 20.73 7.59
N GLY A 208 -3.59 20.99 8.90
CA GLY A 208 -3.84 19.98 9.93
C GLY A 208 -2.61 19.28 10.51
N ALA A 209 -1.59 18.94 9.71
CA ALA A 209 -0.41 18.17 10.17
C ALA A 209 0.89 18.98 10.34
N GLY A 210 0.81 20.30 10.22
CA GLY A 210 1.99 21.16 10.19
C GLY A 210 2.83 20.94 8.92
N ASN A 211 3.92 21.70 8.81
CA ASN A 211 4.78 21.66 7.63
C ASN A 211 5.57 20.33 7.63
N LEU A 212 5.10 19.31 6.89
CA LEU A 212 5.79 18.02 6.71
C LEU A 212 7.21 18.15 6.12
N ALA A 213 7.60 19.35 5.67
CA ALA A 213 8.96 19.70 5.27
C ALA A 213 10.02 19.64 6.40
N ARG A 214 9.65 19.26 7.63
CA ARG A 214 10.57 19.03 8.75
C ARG A 214 10.39 17.64 9.39
N ALA A 215 10.27 16.59 8.59
CA ALA A 215 10.74 15.29 9.06
C ALA A 215 12.27 15.27 8.91
N ARG A 216 12.99 15.48 10.01
CA ARG A 216 14.40 15.06 10.13
C ARG A 216 14.44 13.60 10.49
#